data_AF-A0AAD8EAF6-F1
#
_entry.id   AF-A0AAD8EAF6-F1
#
_cell.length_a   1.000
_cell.length_b   1.000
_cell.length_c   1.000
_cell.angle_alpha   90.00
_cell.angle_beta   90.00
_cell.angle_gamma   90.00
#
_symmetry.space_group_name_H-M   'P 1'
#
loop_
_entity.id
_entity.type
_entity.pdbx_description
1 polymer ?
#
loop_
_entity_poly.entity_id
_entity_poly.type
_entity_poly.pdbx_seq_one_letter_code
_entity_poly.pdbx_strand_id
1 'polypeptide(L)' 'MFIFSECGISEVPTSRIINGEESLPGRWPWMAAIRIQQAQNRSVHTFCGASLIGPRHVLTAAHCTY' A
#
# COMPACT_ATOMS: atom_id res chain seq x y z
N MET A 1 15.80 3.15 3.18
CA MET A 1 16.15 4.11 2.11
C MET A 1 15.51 3.59 0.84
N PHE A 2 14.45 4.22 0.32
CA PHE A 2 13.81 3.77 -0.92
C PHE A 2 14.68 4.20 -2.11
N ILE A 3 15.17 3.24 -2.89
CA ILE A 3 15.82 3.51 -4.17
C ILE A 3 14.70 3.73 -5.19
N PHE A 4 14.47 4.98 -5.59
CA PHE A 4 13.37 5.35 -6.49
C PHE A 4 13.67 5.10 -7.98
N SER A 5 14.86 4.60 -8.32
CA SER A 5 15.27 4.37 -9.72
C SER A 5 14.82 3.04 -10.29
N GLU A 6 14.32 2.11 -9.47
CA GLU A 6 13.85 0.79 -9.89
C GLU A 6 12.46 0.51 -9.33
N CYS A 7 11.59 -0.14 -10.12
CA CYS A 7 10.20 -0.43 -9.76
C CYS A 7 9.88 -1.93 -9.82
N GLY A 8 8.89 -2.38 -9.05
CA GLY A 8 8.35 -3.75 -9.17
C GLY A 8 9.23 -4.86 -8.60
N ILE A 9 10.31 -4.54 -7.89
CA ILE A 9 11.19 -5.52 -7.26
C ILE A 9 10.58 -6.03 -5.95
N SER A 10 10.19 -7.31 -5.93
CA SER A 10 9.87 -8.04 -4.70
C SER A 10 10.66 -9.34 -4.69
N GLU A 11 11.24 -9.66 -3.54
CA GLU A 11 11.89 -10.95 -3.29
C GLU A 11 10.87 -12.05 -2.94
N VAL A 12 9.56 -11.75 -2.97
CA VAL A 12 8.49 -12.74 -2.75
C VAL A 12 8.23 -13.50 -4.05
N PRO A 13 8.29 -14.84 -4.04
CA PRO A 13 7.86 -15.63 -5.19
C PRO A 13 6.43 -15.26 -5.59
N THR A 14 6.19 -15.01 -6.87
CA THR A 14 4.85 -14.70 -7.36
C THR A 14 3.96 -15.94 -7.23
N SER A 15 3.04 -15.93 -6.28
CA SER A 15 1.99 -16.93 -6.10
C SER A 15 0.62 -16.25 -6.09
N ARG A 16 -0.44 -16.99 -6.42
CA ARG A 16 -1.81 -16.50 -6.24
C ARG A 16 -2.15 -16.56 -4.76
N ILE A 17 -2.78 -15.51 -4.24
CA ILE A 17 -3.15 -15.40 -2.82
C ILE A 17 -4.58 -15.92 -2.63
N ILE A 18 -4.74 -16.95 -1.79
CA ILE A 18 -6.01 -17.38 -1.19
C ILE A 18 -5.72 -17.55 0.30
N ASN A 19 -6.49 -16.90 1.19
CA ASN A 19 -6.20 -16.86 2.64
C ASN A 19 -4.75 -16.44 2.93
N GLY A 20 -4.34 -15.29 2.40
CA GLY A 20 -2.97 -14.81 2.51
C GLY A 20 -2.45 -14.77 3.94
N GLU A 21 -1.13 -14.80 4.07
CA GLU A 21 -0.42 -14.69 5.35
C GLU A 21 0.08 -13.27 5.59
N GLU A 22 0.44 -12.96 6.83
CA GLU A 22 1.07 -11.69 7.18
C GLU A 22 2.41 -11.55 6.44
N SER A 23 2.62 -10.39 5.81
CA SER A 23 3.86 -10.11 5.09
C SER A 23 4.91 -9.49 6.00
N LEU A 24 6.18 -9.85 5.79
CA LEU A 24 7.29 -9.18 6.47
C LEU A 24 7.44 -7.72 5.98
N PRO A 25 7.90 -6.81 6.85
CA PRO A 25 8.18 -5.42 6.45
C PRO A 25 9.08 -5.34 5.21
N GLY A 26 8.69 -4.51 4.24
CA GLY A 26 9.48 -4.25 3.03
C GLY A 26 9.35 -5.28 1.90
N ARG A 27 8.59 -6.37 2.07
CA ARG A 27 8.41 -7.39 1.00
C ARG A 27 7.60 -6.89 -0.19
N TRP A 28 6.74 -5.90 0.04
CA TRP A 28 5.98 -5.20 -0.99
C TRP A 28 6.24 -3.70 -0.85
N PRO A 29 7.40 -3.19 -1.31
CA PRO A 29 7.84 -1.81 -1.05
C PRO A 29 6.87 -0.72 -1.53
N TRP A 30 6.05 -1.04 -2.53
CA TRP A 30 5.05 -0.14 -3.10
C TRP A 30 3.73 -0.14 -2.33
N MET A 31 3.49 -1.03 -1.37
CA MET A 31 2.22 -1.04 -0.65
C MET A 31 2.05 0.20 0.22
N ALA A 32 1.00 0.97 -0.08
CA ALA A 32 0.60 2.15 0.67
C ALA A 32 -0.80 1.99 1.26
N ALA A 33 -1.02 2.61 2.42
CA ALA A 33 -2.31 2.64 3.10
C ALA A 33 -2.93 4.03 3.01
N ILE A 34 -4.18 4.10 2.56
CA ILE A 34 -5.01 5.30 2.63
C ILE A 34 -5.70 5.29 3.99
N ARG A 35 -5.38 6.26 4.83
CA ARG A 35 -5.89 6.35 6.21
C ARG A 35 -6.79 7.56 6.36
N ILE A 36 -7.92 7.37 7.01
CA ILE A 36 -8.90 8.43 7.28
C ILE A 36 -8.95 8.66 8.78
N GLN A 37 -8.98 9.93 9.18
CA GLN A 37 -9.22 10.31 10.55
C GLN A 37 -10.71 10.54 10.77
N GLN A 38 -11.31 9.79 11.68
CA GLN A 38 -12.70 9.94 12.04
C GLN A 38 -12.89 11.20 12.89
N ALA A 39 -13.81 12.07 12.49
CA ALA A 39 -14.03 13.36 13.17
C ALA A 39 -14.52 13.20 14.61
N GLN A 40 -15.31 12.17 14.89
CA GLN A 40 -16.03 11.99 16.15
C GLN A 40 -15.11 11.57 17.30
N ASN A 41 -14.15 10.67 17.04
CA ASN A 41 -13.28 10.08 18.07
C ASN A 41 -11.78 10.26 17.77
N ARG A 42 -11.42 11.01 16.72
CA ARG A 42 -10.04 11.20 16.23
C ARG A 42 -9.29 9.91 15.90
N SER A 43 -9.98 8.77 15.80
CA SER A 43 -9.35 7.50 15.44
C SER A 43 -8.89 7.54 13.98
N VAL A 44 -7.76 6.88 13.70
CA VAL A 44 -7.21 6.79 12.34
C VAL A 44 -7.28 5.34 11.89
N HIS A 45 -8.14 5.05 10.94
CA HIS A 45 -8.29 3.71 10.37
C HIS A 45 -7.82 3.67 8.92
N THR A 46 -7.30 2.52 8.51
CA THR A 46 -7.01 2.25 7.11
C THR A 46 -8.32 1.96 6.39
N PHE A 47 -8.59 2.71 5.33
CA PHE A 47 -9.83 2.61 4.55
C PHE A 47 -9.60 1.89 3.21
N CYS A 48 -8.50 2.21 2.53
CA CYS A 48 -8.15 1.62 1.24
C CYS A 48 -6.64 1.35 1.14
N GLY A 49 -6.27 0.55 0.13
CA GLY A 49 -4.88 0.38 -0.31
C GLY A 49 -4.51 1.32 -1.46
N ALA A 50 -3.21 1.42 -1.72
CA ALA A 50 -2.65 2.11 -2.88
C ALA A 50 -1.28 1.52 -3.24
N SER A 51 -0.76 1.84 -4.43
CA SER A 51 0.57 1.47 -4.90
C SER A 51 1.42 2.70 -5.15
N LEU A 52 2.62 2.78 -4.55
CA LEU A 52 3.60 3.82 -4.86
C LEU A 52 4.11 3.63 -6.31
N ILE A 53 3.86 4.61 -7.17
CA ILE A 53 4.27 4.59 -8.60
C ILE A 53 5.38 5.59 -8.92
N GLY A 54 5.79 6.38 -7.93
CA GLY A 54 6.90 7.31 -8.05
C GLY A 54 7.17 8.03 -6.73
N PRO A 55 8.13 8.95 -6.67
CA PRO A 55 8.58 9.57 -5.42
C PRO A 55 7.51 10.39 -4.68
N ARG A 56 6.43 10.76 -5.37
CA ARG A 56 5.38 11.66 -4.85
C ARG A 56 3.96 11.20 -5.17
N HIS A 57 3.80 10.05 -5.84
CA HIS A 57 2.52 9.62 -6.39
C HIS A 57 2.19 8.20 -5.96
N VAL A 58 0.95 8.00 -5.52
CA VAL A 58 0.35 6.70 -5.28
C VAL A 58 -0.84 6.51 -6.23
N LEU A 59 -1.01 5.30 -6.74
CA LEU A 59 -2.14 4.87 -7.55
C LEU A 59 -3.14 4.11 -6.66
N THR A 60 -4.42 4.42 -6.79
CA THR A 60 -5.52 3.75 -6.07
C THR A 60 -6.76 3.65 -6.94
N ALA A 61 -7.79 2.95 -6.46
CA ALA A 61 -9.07 2.87 -7.15
C ALA A 61 -9.87 4.18 -7.01
N ALA A 62 -10.59 4.59 -8.05
CA ALA A 62 -11.36 5.83 -8.04
C ALA A 62 -12.37 5.90 -6.87
N HIS A 63 -13.04 4.79 -6.56
CA HIS A 63 -14.01 4.68 -5.46
C HIS A 63 -13.37 4.76 -4.06
N CYS A 64 -12.04 4.72 -3.94
CA CYS A 64 -11.35 4.98 -2.68
C CYS A 64 -11.23 6.48 -2.39
N THR A 65 -11.52 7.33 -3.37
CA THR A 65 -11.35 8.79 -3.29
C THR A 65 -12.63 9.58 -3.63
N TYR A 66 -13.70 8.89 -4.03
CA TYR A 66 -15.00 9.45 -4.37
C TYR A 66 -16.10 8.56 -3.80
#